data_AF-B8J3B5-F1
#
_entry.id   AF-B8J3B5-F1
#
_cell.length_a   1.000
_cell.length_b   1.000
_cell.length_c   1.000
_cell.angle_alpha   90.00
_cell.angle_beta   90.00
_cell.angle_gamma   90.00
#
_symmetry.space_group_name_H-M   'P 1'
#
loop_
_entity.id
_entity.type
_entity.pdbx_description
1 polymer ?
#
loop_
_entity_poly.entity_id
_entity_poly.type
_entity_poly.pdbx_seq_one_letter_code
_entity_poly.pdbx_strand_id
1 'polypeptide(L)' 'MKFNTVSPLSISENVLGILGNKIASGRELTMAERMMALSASGAIVASAYGPGPTEMVVKTPELPENVKGMLANYAG' A
#
# COMPACT_ATOMS: atom_id res chain seq x y z
N MET A 1 -1.60 29.67 20.25
CA MET A 1 -0.99 28.37 20.60
C MET A 1 -0.52 27.72 19.31
N LYS A 2 0.78 27.41 19.16
CA LYS A 2 1.28 26.63 18.01
C LYS A 2 0.84 25.18 18.24
N PHE A 3 -0.07 24.69 17.42
CA PHE A 3 -0.42 23.26 17.43
C PHE A 3 0.76 22.50 16.85
N ASN A 4 1.47 21.79 17.72
CA ASN A 4 2.44 20.80 17.25
C ASN A 4 1.59 19.70 16.63
N THR A 5 1.52 19.62 15.31
CA THR A 5 0.86 18.53 14.60
C THR A 5 1.64 17.27 14.95
N VAL A 6 1.21 16.58 16.00
CA VAL A 6 1.69 15.24 16.31
C VAL A 6 1.02 14.38 15.24
N SER A 7 1.68 14.25 14.10
CA SER A 7 1.31 13.23 13.13
C SER A 7 1.31 11.92 13.90
N PRO A 8 0.20 11.17 13.96
CA PRO A 8 0.22 9.84 14.56
C PRO A 8 1.22 9.05 13.74
N LEU A 9 2.44 8.90 14.25
CA LEU A 9 3.45 8.03 13.68
C LEU A 9 2.74 6.70 13.47
N SER A 10 2.61 6.27 12.22
CA SER A 10 1.90 5.03 11.89
C SER A 10 2.50 3.95 12.76
N ILE A 11 1.70 3.37 13.67
CA ILE A 11 2.19 2.45 14.71
C ILE A 11 3.04 1.34 14.07
N SER A 12 2.68 0.91 12.86
CA SER A 12 3.44 -0.01 12.02
C SER A 12 4.86 0.46 11.68
N GLU A 13 5.07 1.73 11.34
CA GLU A 13 6.39 2.30 11.02
C GLU A 13 7.29 2.31 12.27
N ASN A 14 6.73 2.66 13.43
CA ASN A 14 7.46 2.62 14.70
C ASN A 14 7.86 1.18 15.08
N VAL A 15 6.94 0.22 14.93
CA VAL A 15 7.24 -1.20 15.19
C VAL A 15 8.34 -1.70 14.26
N LEU A 16 8.26 -1.41 12.96
CA LEU A 16 9.30 -1.77 12.01
C LEU A 16 10.65 -1.09 12.31
N GLY A 17 10.63 0.17 12.75
CA GLY A 17 11.84 0.88 13.17
C GLY A 17 12.51 0.25 14.40
N ILE A 18 11.74 -0.14 15.42
CA ILE A 18 12.26 -0.81 16.61
C ILE A 18 12.85 -2.17 16.24
N LEU A 19 12.11 -2.98 15.47
CA LEU A 19 12.54 -4.32 15.08
C LEU A 19 13.73 -4.27 14.10
N GLY A 20 13.77 -3.29 13.20
CA GLY A 20 14.88 -3.04 12.29
C GLY A 20 16.17 -2.68 13.02
N ASN A 21 16.11 -1.79 14.01
CA ASN A 21 17.27 -1.48 14.86
C ASN A 21 17.77 -2.70 15.64
N LYS A 22 16.85 -3.55 16.10
CA LYS A 22 17.20 -4.79 16.78
C LYS A 22 18.01 -5.73 15.86
N ILE A 23 17.55 -5.93 14.62
CA ILE A 23 18.30 -6.70 13.60
C ILE A 23 19.65 -6.04 13.30
N ALA A 24 19.70 -4.72 13.12
CA ALA A 24 20.94 -3.98 12.83
C ALA A 24 21.98 -4.10 13.95
N SER A 25 21.53 -4.24 15.21
CA SER A 25 22.40 -4.53 16.36
C SER A 25 22.86 -6.00 16.46
N GLY A 26 22.56 -6.83 15.46
CA GLY A 26 22.95 -8.25 15.41
C GLY A 26 22.09 -9.17 16.27
N ARG A 27 20.93 -8.70 16.75
CA ARG A 27 20.05 -9.50 17.61
C ARG A 27 18.98 -10.17 16.76
N GLU A 28 18.78 -11.46 16.99
CA GLU A 28 17.69 -12.19 16.34
C GLU A 28 16.32 -11.77 16.88
N LEU A 29 15.34 -11.74 15.97
CA LEU A 29 13.95 -11.54 16.33
C LEU A 29 13.34 -12.84 16.82
N THR A 30 12.66 -12.76 17.96
CA THR A 30 11.79 -13.81 18.49
C THR A 30 10.60 -14.06 17.55
N MET A 31 9.92 -15.19 17.71
CA MET A 31 8.74 -15.52 16.90
C MET A 31 7.65 -14.44 16.99
N ALA A 32 7.40 -13.89 18.19
CA ALA A 32 6.43 -12.82 18.39
C ALA A 32 6.84 -11.53 17.66
N GLU A 33 8.13 -11.19 17.66
CA GLU A 33 8.65 -10.02 16.95
C GLU A 33 8.60 -10.19 15.43
N ARG A 34 8.83 -11.41 14.93
CA ARG A 34 8.65 -11.72 13.51
C ARG A 34 7.18 -11.55 13.10
N MET A 35 6.24 -12.01 13.92
CA MET A 35 4.80 -11.81 13.68
C MET A 35 4.41 -10.33 13.73
N MET A 36 4.96 -9.56 14.67
CA MET A 36 4.76 -8.11 14.71
C MET A 36 5.31 -7.41 13.47
N ALA A 37 6.51 -7.80 13.00
CA ALA A 37 7.08 -7.26 11.76
C ALA A 37 6.22 -7.59 10.54
N LEU A 38 5.72 -8.83 10.44
CA LEU A 38 4.84 -9.27 9.35
C LEU A 38 3.50 -8.52 9.33
N SER A 39 2.86 -8.35 10.49
CA SER A 39 1.61 -7.60 10.59
C SER A 39 1.81 -6.11 10.27
N ALA A 40 2.90 -5.53 10.76
CA ALA A 40 3.23 -4.13 10.49
C ALA A 40 3.57 -3.89 9.02
N SER A 41 4.34 -4.78 8.38
CA SER A 41 4.64 -4.69 6.96
C SER A 41 3.39 -4.91 6.11
N GLY A 42 2.52 -5.85 6.48
CA GLY A 42 1.23 -6.08 5.83
C GLY A 42 0.33 -4.85 5.85
N ALA A 43 0.27 -4.11 6.96
CA ALA A 43 -0.52 -2.88 7.05
C ALA A 43 0.00 -1.77 6.11
N ILE A 44 1.32 -1.65 5.96
CA ILE A 44 1.94 -0.68 5.03
C ILE A 44 1.76 -1.13 3.59
N VAL A 45 1.97 -2.41 3.30
CA VAL A 45 1.90 -2.98 1.96
C VAL A 45 0.46 -3.11 1.46
N ALA A 46 -0.53 -3.33 2.35
CA ALA A 46 -1.94 -3.28 1.99
C ALA A 46 -2.34 -1.92 1.39
N SER A 47 -1.72 -0.83 1.84
CA SER A 47 -1.90 0.48 1.20
C SER A 47 -1.30 0.55 -0.21
N ALA A 48 -0.34 -0.33 -0.54
CA ALA A 48 0.32 -0.39 -1.85
C ALA A 48 -0.38 -1.33 -2.86
N TYR A 49 -1.14 -2.33 -2.41
CA TYR A 49 -1.86 -3.27 -3.26
C TYR A 49 -3.28 -2.79 -3.64
N GLY A 50 -3.40 -1.53 -4.07
CA GLY A 50 -4.63 -1.01 -4.69
C GLY A 50 -5.90 -1.12 -3.82
N PRO A 51 -7.04 -0.64 -4.33
CA PRO A 51 -8.31 -0.75 -3.61
C PRO A 51 -8.65 -2.22 -3.36
N GLY A 52 -9.12 -2.54 -2.16
CA GLY A 52 -9.62 -3.89 -1.86
C GLY A 52 -10.79 -4.28 -2.79
N PRO A 53 -11.21 -5.56 -2.84
CA PRO A 53 -12.28 -6.02 -3.74
C PRO A 53 -13.56 -5.17 -3.66
N THR A 54 -13.86 -4.65 -2.48
CA THR A 54 -15.02 -3.78 -2.20
C THR A 54 -14.85 -2.36 -2.74
N GLU A 55 -13.62 -1.91 -2.93
CA GLU A 55 -13.24 -0.57 -3.41
C GLU A 55 -12.85 -0.58 -4.90
N MET A 56 -12.85 -1.75 -5.54
CA MET A 56 -12.59 -1.89 -6.97
C MET A 56 -13.68 -1.17 -7.77
N VAL A 57 -13.35 0.01 -8.30
CA VAL A 57 -14.20 0.68 -9.27
C VAL A 57 -14.06 -0.07 -10.60
N VAL A 58 -15.14 -0.74 -11.02
CA VAL A 58 -15.24 -1.30 -12.37
C VAL A 58 -15.13 -0.15 -13.37
N LYS A 59 -13.95 0.03 -13.96
CA LYS A 59 -13.79 0.90 -15.11
C LYS A 59 -14.23 0.14 -16.34
N THR A 60 -15.22 0.66 -17.04
CA THR A 60 -15.53 0.20 -18.40
C THR A 60 -14.25 0.35 -19.24
N PRO A 61 -13.77 -0.70 -19.91
CA PRO A 61 -12.59 -0.57 -20.77
C PRO A 61 -12.85 0.50 -21.82
N GLU A 62 -12.15 1.62 -21.75
CA GLU A 62 -12.22 2.62 -22.80
C GLU A 62 -11.44 2.09 -23.99
N LEU A 63 -12.14 1.98 -25.13
CA LEU A 63 -11.48 1.60 -26.37
C LEU A 63 -10.41 2.66 -26.71
N PRO A 64 -9.17 2.24 -27.04
CA PRO A 64 -8.15 3.14 -27.54
C PRO A 64 -8.67 4.01 -28.71
N GLU A 65 -8.23 5.27 -28.77
CA GLU A 65 -8.68 6.26 -29.77
C GLU A 65 -8.55 5.75 -31.22
N ASN A 66 -7.49 4.99 -31.53
CA ASN A 66 -7.29 4.37 -32.83
C ASN A 66 -8.37 3.32 -33.16
N VAL A 67 -8.83 2.55 -32.17
CA VAL A 67 -9.91 1.56 -32.35
C VAL A 67 -11.26 2.26 -32.52
N LYS A 68 -11.51 3.34 -31.76
CA LYS A 68 -12.71 4.19 -31.95
C LYS A 68 -12.75 4.80 -33.36
N GLY A 69 -11.62 5.33 -33.84
CA GLY A 69 -11.50 5.89 -35.18
C GLY A 69 -11.66 4.85 -36.29
N MET A 70 -11.13 3.64 -36.10
CA MET A 70 -11.37 2.53 -37.03
C MET A 70 -12.85 2.15 -37.06
N LEU A 71 -13.50 2.00 -35.91
CA LEU A 71 -14.94 1.68 -35.85
C LEU A 71 -15.80 2.75 -36.51
N ALA A 72 -15.46 4.03 -36.37
CA ALA A 72 -16.15 5.12 -37.05
C ALA A 72 -16.04 5.03 -38.58
N ASN A 73 -14.94 4.50 -39.12
CA ASN A 73 -14.79 4.29 -40.57
C ASN A 73 -15.60 3.09 -41.10
N TYR A 74 -16.03 2.18 -40.23
CA TYR A 74 -16.86 1.02 -40.59
C TYR A 74 -18.35 1.19 -40.22
N ALA A 75 -18.67 2.21 -39.41
CA ALA A 75 -20.04 2.66 -39.17
C ALA A 75 -20.41 3.63 -40.31
N GLY A 76 -20.97 3.08 -41.38
CA GLY A 76 -21.26 3.79 -42.64
C GLY A 76 -22.13 5.04 -42.52
#